data_AF-A0A3D0SUT7-F1
#
_entry.id   AF-A0A3D0SUT7-F1
#
_cell.length_a   1.000
_cell.length_b   1.000
_cell.length_c   1.000
_cell.angle_alpha   90.00
_cell.angle_beta   90.00
_cell.angle_gamma   90.00
#
_symmetry.space_group_name_H-M   'P 1'
#
loop_
_entity.id
_entity.type
_entity.pdbx_description
1 polymer ?
#
loop_
_entity_poly.entity_id
_entity_poly.type
_entity_poly.pdbx_seq_one_letter_code
_entity_poly.pdbx_strand_id
1 'polypeptide(L)' 'MRIVMLLAVLAIIGMTLVQWLGHKPPAAVVTSETANTVTPPPVPTRPEDLKKFEKDINRFMQDSARQHLEKAP' A
#
# COMPACT_ATOMS: atom_id res chain seq x y z
N MET A 1 48.19 -5.06 -5.37
CA MET A 1 47.28 -5.82 -4.47
C MET A 1 46.22 -4.93 -3.81
N ARG A 2 46.59 -3.92 -3.02
CA ARG A 2 45.61 -3.04 -2.32
C ARG A 2 44.61 -2.31 -3.24
N ILE A 3 45.05 -1.80 -4.39
CA ILE A 3 44.15 -1.13 -5.36
C ILE A 3 43.11 -2.10 -5.93
N VAL A 4 43.49 -3.35 -6.22
CA VAL A 4 42.59 -4.37 -6.75
C VAL A 4 41.52 -4.73 -5.72
N MET A 5 41.91 -4.81 -4.44
CA MET A 5 40.97 -5.04 -3.35
C MET A 5 39.98 -3.88 -3.18
N LEU A 6 40.45 -2.63 -3.29
CA LEU A 6 39.57 -1.45 -3.22
C LEU A 6 38.56 -1.40 -4.37
N LEU A 7 38.98 -1.77 -5.58
CA LEU A 7 38.08 -1.86 -6.74
C LEU A 7 37.03 -2.96 -6.56
N ALA A 8 37.42 -4.12 -6.01
CA ALA A 8 36.48 -5.20 -5.73
C ALA A 8 35.42 -4.77 -4.69
N VAL A 9 35.84 -4.09 -3.62
CA VAL A 9 34.92 -3.55 -2.61
C VAL A 9 33.97 -2.54 -3.22
N LEU A 10 34.47 -1.61 -4.04
CA LEU A 10 33.65 -0.61 -4.71
C LEU A 10 32.62 -1.25 -5.65
N ALA A 11 33.02 -2.28 -6.40
CA ALA A 11 32.13 -3.02 -7.30
C ALA A 11 31.00 -3.73 -6.55
N ILE A 12 31.31 -4.35 -5.40
CA ILE A 12 30.29 -5.02 -4.57
C ILE A 12 29.28 -4.01 -4.03
N ILE A 13 29.75 -2.87 -3.51
CA ILE A 13 28.87 -1.81 -2.97
C ILE A 13 27.99 -1.21 -4.08
N GLY A 14 28.56 -0.93 -5.25
CA GLY A 14 27.80 -0.43 -6.39
C GLY A 14 26.73 -1.44 -6.85
N MET A 15 27.07 -2.72 -6.90
CA MET A 15 26.16 -3.78 -7.31
C MET A 15 25.03 -4.01 -6.30
N THR A 16 25.31 -3.97 -5.00
CA THR A 16 24.27 -4.10 -3.96
C THR A 16 23.33 -2.90 -3.94
N LEU A 17 23.82 -1.68 -4.14
CA LEU A 17 22.99 -0.47 -4.28
C LEU A 17 22.07 -0.56 -5.50
N VAL A 18 22.58 -1.01 -6.66
CA VAL A 18 21.78 -1.20 -7.88
C VAL A 18 20.72 -2.28 -7.68
N GLN A 19 21.06 -3.39 -7.02
CA GLN A 19 20.06 -4.39 -6.66
C GLN A 19 19.00 -3.80 -5.73
N TRP A 20 19.37 -3.04 -4.71
CA TRP A 20 18.42 -2.40 -3.80
C TRP A 20 17.47 -1.43 -4.53
N LEU A 21 17.99 -0.66 -5.48
CA LEU A 21 17.18 0.26 -6.29
C LEU A 21 16.32 -0.47 -7.33
N GLY A 22 16.79 -1.62 -7.82
CA GLY A 22 16.08 -2.50 -8.76
C GLY A 22 15.00 -3.36 -8.11
N HIS A 23 15.06 -3.59 -6.80
CA HIS A 23 13.95 -4.11 -6.00
C HIS A 23 12.90 -3.02 -5.76
N LYS A 24 12.46 -2.37 -6.84
CA LYS A 24 11.11 -1.81 -6.85
C LYS A 24 10.22 -3.00 -6.50
N PRO A 25 9.50 -2.99 -5.36
CA PRO A 25 8.54 -4.05 -5.09
C PRO A 25 7.68 -4.17 -6.34
N PRO A 26 7.37 -5.39 -6.82
CA PRO A 26 6.47 -5.53 -7.95
C PRO A 26 5.29 -4.63 -7.62
N ALA A 27 5.07 -3.60 -8.47
CA ALA A 27 4.00 -2.65 -8.27
C ALA A 27 2.80 -3.51 -7.96
N ALA A 28 2.27 -3.40 -6.73
CA ALA A 28 1.32 -4.34 -6.19
C ALA A 28 0.33 -4.58 -7.32
N VAL A 29 0.34 -5.81 -7.84
CA VAL A 29 -0.72 -6.22 -8.76
C VAL A 29 -1.94 -5.87 -7.94
N VAL A 30 -2.72 -4.92 -8.43
CA VAL A 30 -4.02 -4.63 -7.87
C VAL A 30 -4.78 -5.90 -8.22
N THR A 31 -4.60 -6.92 -7.38
CA THR A 31 -5.41 -8.09 -7.41
C THR A 31 -6.78 -7.49 -7.23
N SER A 32 -7.58 -7.57 -8.29
CA SER A 32 -9.02 -7.56 -8.15
C SER A 32 -9.38 -8.84 -7.39
N GLU A 33 -8.86 -8.94 -6.18
CA GLU A 33 -9.27 -9.87 -5.17
C GLU A 33 -10.60 -9.29 -4.75
N THR A 34 -11.64 -10.01 -5.12
CA THR A 34 -12.86 -10.14 -4.35
C THR A 34 -12.50 -10.43 -2.89
N ALA A 35 -11.96 -9.43 -2.19
CA ALA A 35 -11.71 -9.46 -0.78
C ALA A 35 -12.99 -8.93 -0.14
N ASN A 36 -13.68 -9.83 0.56
CA ASN A 36 -14.75 -9.52 1.51
C ASN A 36 -14.20 -8.67 2.68
N THR A 37 -13.71 -7.49 2.34
CA THR A 37 -13.25 -6.44 3.23
C THR A 37 -14.01 -5.23 2.77
N VAL A 38 -14.92 -4.76 3.62
CA VAL A 38 -15.75 -3.58 3.40
C VAL A 38 -14.89 -2.51 2.72
N THR A 39 -15.17 -2.26 1.44
CA THR A 39 -14.37 -1.35 0.63
C THR A 39 -14.81 0.07 0.97
N PRO A 40 -13.90 0.98 1.33
CA PRO A 40 -14.29 2.35 1.66
C PRO A 40 -14.94 3.03 0.45
N PRO A 41 -15.95 3.89 0.66
CA PRO A 41 -16.61 4.58 -0.44
C PRO A 41 -15.61 5.46 -1.20
N PRO A 42 -15.71 5.54 -2.53
CA PRO A 42 -14.78 6.32 -3.35
C PRO A 42 -14.93 7.82 -3.07
N VAL A 43 -13.81 8.54 -3.07
CA VAL A 43 -13.80 10.00 -2.83
C VAL A 43 -14.48 10.71 -4.01
N PRO A 44 -15.51 11.53 -3.76
CA PRO A 44 -16.24 12.20 -4.82
C PRO A 44 -15.35 13.26 -5.48
N THR A 45 -15.33 13.26 -6.82
CA THR A 45 -14.65 14.27 -7.62
C THR A 45 -15.59 15.41 -8.03
N ARG A 46 -16.87 15.33 -7.65
CA ARG A 46 -17.89 16.31 -7.96
C ARG A 46 -18.60 16.81 -6.70
N PRO A 47 -18.96 18.10 -6.61
CA PRO A 47 -19.60 18.65 -5.42
C PRO A 47 -20.97 18.04 -5.10
N GLU A 48 -21.73 17.63 -6.12
CA GLU A 48 -23.05 17.01 -5.96
C GLU A 48 -22.99 15.64 -5.25
N ASP A 49 -21.87 14.93 -5.39
CA ASP A 49 -21.68 13.58 -4.82
C ASP A 49 -21.18 13.63 -3.37
N LEU A 50 -20.82 14.81 -2.86
CA LEU A 50 -20.28 14.99 -1.52
C LEU A 50 -21.28 14.60 -0.43
N LYS A 51 -22.56 14.95 -0.62
CA LYS A 51 -23.65 14.60 0.32
C LYS A 51 -23.87 13.09 0.41
N LYS A 52 -23.72 12.39 -0.72
CA LYS A 52 -23.87 10.93 -0.79
C LYS A 52 -22.68 10.25 -0.13
N PHE A 53 -21.48 10.70 -0.43
CA PHE A 53 -20.24 10.21 0.19
C PHE A 53 -20.24 10.36 1.71
N GLU A 54 -20.69 11.50 2.25
CA GLU A 54 -20.76 11.72 3.70
C GLU A 54 -21.64 10.67 4.39
N LYS A 55 -22.81 10.39 3.81
CA LYS A 55 -23.73 9.36 4.31
C LYS A 55 -23.10 7.97 4.23
N ASP A 56 -22.42 7.67 3.14
CA ASP A 56 -21.79 6.37 2.91
C ASP A 56 -20.58 6.15 3.83
N ILE A 57 -19.76 7.18 4.10
CA ILE A 57 -18.64 7.13 5.06
C ILE A 57 -19.14 6.93 6.48
N ASN A 58 -20.18 7.67 6.90
CA ASN A 58 -20.69 7.55 8.26
C ASN A 58 -21.23 6.13 8.53
N ARG A 59 -21.90 5.54 7.54
CA ARG A 59 -22.35 4.14 7.60
C ARG A 59 -21.17 3.17 7.62
N PHE A 60 -20.17 3.38 6.76
CA PHE A 60 -18.96 2.56 6.72
C PHE A 60 -18.23 2.53 8.07
N MET A 61 -18.12 3.68 8.76
CA MET A 61 -17.50 3.76 10.08
C MET A 61 -18.29 3.00 11.14
N GLN A 62 -19.63 3.11 11.15
CA GLN A 62 -20.48 2.40 12.09
C GLN A 62 -20.42 0.88 11.88
N ASP A 63 -20.45 0.44 10.62
CA ASP A 63 -20.37 -0.98 10.26
C ASP A 63 -18.98 -1.56 10.57
N SER A 64 -17.91 -0.77 10.39
CA SER A 64 -16.55 -1.17 10.76
C SER A 64 -16.38 -1.27 12.28
N ALA A 65 -16.89 -0.29 13.04
CA ALA A 65 -16.84 -0.31 14.50
C ALA A 65 -17.57 -1.54 15.09
N ARG A 66 -18.73 -1.91 14.51
CA ARG A 66 -19.47 -3.12 14.89
C ARG A 66 -18.68 -4.40 14.57
N GLN A 67 -18.06 -4.47 13.40
CA GLN A 67 -17.20 -5.60 13.04
C GLN A 67 -15.98 -5.75 13.95
N HIS A 68 -15.40 -4.63 14.42
CA HIS A 68 -14.30 -4.67 15.39
C HIS A 68 -14.75 -5.15 16.78
N LEU A 69 -15.97 -4.84 17.21
CA LEU A 69 -16.55 -5.37 18.45
C LEU A 69 -16.86 -6.86 18.36
N GLU A 70 -17.39 -7.33 17.22
CA GLU A 70 -17.74 -8.73 17.01
C GLU A 70 -16.49 -9.64 16.83
N LYS A 71 -15.37 -9.07 16.37
CA LYS A 71 -14.07 -9.75 16.24
C LYS A 71 -13.15 -9.62 17.47
N ALA A 72 -13.57 -8.92 18.53
CA ALA A 72 -12.81 -8.87 19.77
C ALA A 72 -13.05 -10.17 20.57
N PRO A 73 -12.00 -10.90 21.00
CA PRO A 73 -12.15 -12.12 21.81
C PRO A 73 -12.67 -11.87 23.22
#